data_AF-A0A975KNM0-F1
#
_entry.id   AF-A0A975KNM0-F1
#
_cell.length_a   1.000
_cell.length_b   1.000
_cell.length_c   1.000
_cell.angle_alpha   90.00
_cell.angle_beta   90.00
_cell.angle_gamma   90.00
#
_symmetry.space_group_name_H-M   'P 1'
#
loop_
_entity.id
_entity.type
_entity.pdbx_description
1 polymer ?
#
loop_
_entity_poly.entity_id
_entity_poly.type
_entity_poly.pdbx_seq_one_letter_code
_entity_poly.pdbx_strand_id
1 'polypeptide(L)'
;MEIAVSVKEITKKYKLYEDNWGPLKEIFFNKKLHNEFFALKNISLDFPKGESIGVLGKNGSGKSTLLKIITGIAEPTTGSVDVNGTIVFLDVSSGIDSELSGYDNIFMKGILLGYTKEEMMEKVDDIIEFSELEEFIYQPVKNYSSGMRAKLGFAISVNVDPDILIVDEALAVGDSLFRAKCMNKMNEFKEQGKTIIFVSHDKNAVESFCSKAAWIHQGELITYGDSKVVGSIYNEFMSGKKKLSAIRSEIHFNHAIEQVSYNIEKTGFSIGIDGYFYGQKNIDFNNQIDLVLRDMRTGEAISKPLEIKSYSEKAMGNAGFSIQFNEKEFPHFFKPGKISFRVRYKNEEKKLIEFPLWARKVNIIEPERKTGNFLYKLTINNNNLELTIDNRDKVEQQVNRIWFKENNVNIEGVAFVKGYETKSNNDVKMNLQLTNLKDLEKYEFPVIINETDEITENPNYNPQGNVYNFSQYNVEIDLSNLKNGKYECKLIYQMNESPFYEFINLVWATRNDRYPTKPHIFNNQVIEINTETKYLQIEKKATN
;
A
#
# COMPACT_ATOMS: atom_id res chain seq x y z
N MET A 1 -1.95 22.78 18.43
CA MET A 1 -1.75 23.19 17.03
C MET A 1 -2.75 24.30 16.75
N GLU A 2 -2.32 25.38 16.11
CA GLU A 2 -3.20 26.47 15.70
C GLU A 2 -3.89 26.10 14.38
N ILE A 3 -5.20 26.41 14.26
CA ILE A 3 -6.03 26.02 13.11
C ILE A 3 -6.23 27.24 12.20
N ALA A 4 -5.94 27.09 10.90
CA ALA A 4 -6.14 28.12 9.89
C ALA A 4 -7.59 28.14 9.39
N VAL A 5 -8.17 26.97 9.13
CA VAL A 5 -9.57 26.81 8.74
C VAL A 5 -10.18 25.66 9.53
N SER A 6 -11.30 25.91 10.19
CA SER A 6 -12.07 24.88 10.89
C SER A 6 -13.45 24.75 10.25
N VAL A 7 -13.73 23.57 9.70
CA VAL A 7 -15.03 23.23 9.08
C VAL A 7 -15.79 22.35 10.07
N LYS A 8 -16.99 22.77 10.48
CA LYS A 8 -17.79 22.09 11.50
C LYS A 8 -19.17 21.72 10.97
N GLU A 9 -19.40 20.42 10.84
CA GLU A 9 -20.71 19.81 10.53
C GLU A 9 -21.40 20.38 9.28
N ILE A 10 -20.60 20.75 8.27
CA ILE A 10 -21.10 21.40 7.08
C ILE A 10 -21.97 20.47 6.25
N THR A 11 -23.20 20.90 6.02
CA THR A 11 -24.10 20.29 5.04
C THR A 11 -24.49 21.33 4.00
N LYS A 12 -24.49 20.95 2.73
CA LYS A 12 -24.95 21.80 1.63
C LYS A 12 -25.97 21.06 0.78
N LYS A 13 -27.19 21.60 0.75
CA LYS A 13 -28.28 21.15 -0.12
C LYS A 13 -28.48 22.13 -1.27
N TYR A 14 -28.70 21.61 -2.46
CA TYR A 14 -29.19 22.35 -3.62
C TYR A 14 -30.60 21.88 -3.98
N LYS A 15 -31.45 22.83 -4.38
CA LYS A 15 -32.76 22.54 -4.94
C LYS A 15 -32.62 22.32 -6.44
N LEU A 16 -33.01 21.14 -6.93
CA LEU A 16 -33.05 20.80 -8.35
C LEU A 16 -34.49 20.89 -8.84
N TYR A 17 -34.73 21.81 -9.78
CA TYR A 17 -36.02 21.98 -10.45
C TYR A 17 -35.97 21.34 -11.83
N GLU A 18 -37.10 20.82 -12.32
CA GLU A 18 -37.19 20.21 -13.66
C GLU A 18 -37.11 21.25 -14.79
N ASP A 19 -37.57 22.47 -14.53
CA ASP A 19 -37.53 23.58 -15.47
C ASP A 19 -37.16 24.91 -14.79
N ASN A 20 -36.81 25.91 -15.60
CA ASN A 20 -36.41 27.25 -15.13
C ASN A 20 -37.55 28.01 -14.44
N TRP A 21 -38.81 27.60 -14.65
CA TRP A 21 -39.99 28.18 -14.00
C TRP A 21 -40.33 27.52 -12.66
N GLY A 22 -39.69 26.39 -12.34
CA GLY A 22 -39.92 25.61 -11.13
C GLY A 22 -39.89 26.42 -9.84
N PRO A 23 -38.91 27.32 -9.61
CA PRO A 23 -38.88 28.17 -8.42
C PRO A 23 -40.12 29.06 -8.27
N LEU A 24 -40.59 29.66 -9.37
CA LEU A 24 -41.78 30.53 -9.37
C LEU A 24 -43.06 29.72 -9.16
N LYS A 25 -43.16 28.56 -9.80
CA LYS A 25 -44.28 27.62 -9.61
C LYS A 25 -44.35 27.14 -8.16
N GLU A 26 -43.23 26.83 -7.52
CA GLU A 26 -43.18 26.38 -6.12
C GLU A 26 -43.72 27.44 -5.16
N ILE A 27 -43.35 28.71 -5.38
CA ILE A 27 -43.88 29.85 -4.59
C ILE A 27 -45.39 30.02 -4.84
N PHE A 28 -45.82 30.02 -6.09
CA PHE A 28 -47.21 30.30 -6.46
C PHE A 28 -48.18 29.19 -6.03
N PHE A 29 -47.78 27.93 -6.19
CA PHE A 29 -48.60 26.77 -5.81
C PHE A 29 -48.38 26.33 -4.36
N ASN A 30 -47.43 26.93 -3.64
CA ASN A 30 -47.02 26.58 -2.28
C ASN A 30 -46.80 25.06 -2.10
N LYS A 31 -46.20 24.43 -3.12
CA LYS A 31 -45.92 22.98 -3.16
C LYS A 31 -44.46 22.79 -3.51
N LYS A 32 -43.81 21.82 -2.85
CA LYS A 32 -42.45 21.42 -3.16
C LYS A 32 -42.41 20.84 -4.58
N LEU A 33 -41.77 21.55 -5.51
CA LEU A 33 -41.59 21.14 -6.90
C LEU A 33 -40.11 20.90 -7.24
N HIS A 34 -39.23 20.89 -6.22
CA HIS A 34 -37.83 20.54 -6.36
C HIS A 34 -37.47 19.22 -5.67
N ASN A 35 -36.45 18.58 -6.22
CA ASN A 35 -35.71 17.52 -5.56
C ASN A 35 -34.53 18.11 -4.78
N GLU A 36 -34.21 17.54 -3.62
CA GLU A 36 -33.04 17.93 -2.83
C GLU A 36 -31.81 17.13 -3.27
N PHE A 37 -30.74 17.84 -3.62
CA PHE A 37 -29.43 17.25 -3.87
C PHE A 37 -28.45 17.65 -2.79
N PHE A 38 -27.88 16.66 -2.11
CA PHE A 38 -26.85 16.87 -1.08
C PHE A 38 -25.48 16.90 -1.73
N ALA A 39 -24.91 18.10 -1.87
CA ALA A 39 -23.54 18.27 -2.35
C ALA A 39 -22.51 17.97 -1.25
N LEU A 40 -22.84 18.29 0.01
CA LEU A 40 -22.06 17.96 1.20
C LEU A 40 -23.00 17.51 2.31
N LYS A 41 -22.54 16.56 3.14
CA LYS A 41 -23.28 15.93 4.22
C LYS A 41 -22.38 15.84 5.45
N ASN A 42 -22.67 16.67 6.45
CA ASN A 42 -22.03 16.66 7.76
C ASN A 42 -20.48 16.56 7.72
N ILE A 43 -19.84 17.44 6.96
CA ILE A 43 -18.37 17.48 6.85
C ILE A 43 -17.80 18.25 8.04
N SER A 44 -16.93 17.59 8.80
CA SER A 44 -16.07 18.24 9.81
C SER A 44 -14.61 17.98 9.47
N LEU A 45 -13.82 19.05 9.34
CA LEU A 45 -12.43 18.98 8.88
C LEU A 45 -11.65 20.22 9.31
N ASP A 46 -10.49 20.01 9.92
CA ASP A 46 -9.58 21.09 10.31
C ASP A 46 -8.35 21.14 9.41
N PHE A 47 -7.92 22.36 9.11
CA PHE A 47 -6.70 22.67 8.37
C PHE A 47 -5.74 23.43 9.30
N PRO A 48 -4.70 22.77 9.86
CA PRO A 48 -3.72 23.41 10.71
C PRO A 48 -2.89 24.45 9.96
N LYS A 49 -2.45 25.50 10.67
CA LYS A 49 -1.57 26.53 10.10
C LYS A 49 -0.25 25.92 9.63
N GLY A 50 0.20 26.33 8.45
CA GLY A 50 1.49 25.94 7.87
C GLY A 50 1.58 24.52 7.33
N GLU A 51 0.46 23.80 7.25
CA GLU A 51 0.41 22.48 6.62
C GLU A 51 -0.16 22.54 5.19
N SER A 52 0.32 21.64 4.32
CA SER A 52 -0.30 21.37 3.02
C SER A 52 -1.21 20.14 3.09
N ILE A 53 -2.50 20.36 2.86
CA ILE A 53 -3.55 19.33 2.98
C ILE A 53 -4.23 19.12 1.63
N GLY A 54 -4.24 17.88 1.17
CA GLY A 54 -4.96 17.45 -0.01
C GLY A 54 -6.46 17.27 0.25
N VAL A 55 -7.33 17.66 -0.68
CA VAL A 55 -8.74 17.24 -0.73
C VAL A 55 -8.91 16.37 -1.97
N LEU A 56 -8.97 15.06 -1.75
CA LEU A 56 -9.01 14.01 -2.75
C LEU A 56 -10.45 13.54 -3.02
N GLY A 57 -10.77 13.22 -4.27
CA GLY A 57 -12.05 12.59 -4.62
C GLY A 57 -12.42 12.73 -6.09
N LYS A 58 -13.40 11.95 -6.55
CA LYS A 58 -13.92 12.00 -7.93
C LYS A 58 -14.57 13.36 -8.26
N ASN A 59 -14.76 13.63 -9.55
CA ASN A 59 -15.63 14.72 -9.98
C ASN A 59 -17.06 14.51 -9.45
N GLY A 60 -17.69 15.61 -9.01
CA GLY A 60 -18.99 15.56 -8.37
C GLY A 60 -18.99 15.03 -6.93
N SER A 61 -17.84 14.81 -6.29
CA SER A 61 -17.81 14.35 -4.89
C SER A 61 -18.12 15.44 -3.86
N GLY A 62 -18.12 16.73 -4.24
CA GLY A 62 -18.38 17.86 -3.36
C GLY A 62 -17.18 18.78 -3.08
N LYS A 63 -15.97 18.46 -3.58
CA LYS A 63 -14.74 19.24 -3.31
C LYS A 63 -14.89 20.74 -3.59
N SER A 64 -15.29 21.11 -4.80
CA SER A 64 -15.45 22.52 -5.17
C SER A 64 -16.58 23.22 -4.39
N THR A 65 -17.61 22.48 -3.96
CA THR A 65 -18.64 23.03 -3.05
C THR A 65 -18.07 23.32 -1.67
N LEU A 66 -17.23 22.42 -1.13
CA LEU A 66 -16.55 22.64 0.14
C LEU A 66 -15.63 23.87 0.06
N LEU A 67 -14.84 23.98 -1.01
CA LEU A 67 -13.97 25.14 -1.22
C LEU A 67 -14.75 26.45 -1.29
N LYS A 68 -15.86 26.49 -2.04
CA LYS A 68 -16.72 27.68 -2.12
C LYS A 68 -17.28 28.11 -0.76
N ILE A 69 -17.53 27.15 0.14
CA ILE A 69 -17.97 27.45 1.50
C ILE A 69 -16.80 27.97 2.33
N ILE A 70 -15.61 27.37 2.22
CA ILE A 70 -14.40 27.84 2.91
C ILE A 70 -14.04 29.27 2.49
N THR A 71 -14.17 29.61 1.20
CA THR A 71 -13.86 30.95 0.67
C THR A 71 -14.97 31.98 0.93
N GLY A 72 -16.11 31.58 1.48
CA GLY A 72 -17.28 32.45 1.67
C GLY A 72 -18.07 32.77 0.39
N ILE A 73 -17.74 32.17 -0.76
CA ILE A 73 -18.48 32.32 -2.02
C ILE A 73 -19.90 31.72 -1.92
N ALA A 74 -20.08 30.67 -1.11
CA ALA A 74 -21.36 30.04 -0.88
C ALA A 74 -21.60 29.80 0.61
N GLU A 75 -22.79 30.13 1.11
CA GLU A 75 -23.16 29.79 2.48
C GLU A 75 -23.50 28.30 2.62
N PRO A 76 -23.18 27.66 3.76
CA PRO A 76 -23.64 26.31 4.05
C PRO A 76 -25.16 26.29 4.33
N THR A 77 -25.79 25.12 4.19
CA THR A 77 -27.18 24.94 4.63
C THR A 77 -27.26 24.78 6.15
N THR A 78 -26.30 24.06 6.74
CA THR A 78 -26.11 23.93 8.19
C THR A 78 -24.61 23.80 8.48
N GLY A 79 -24.22 24.06 9.74
CA GLY A 79 -22.83 24.04 10.19
C GLY A 79 -22.16 25.41 10.08
N SER A 80 -20.87 25.48 10.40
CA SER A 80 -20.09 26.72 10.36
C SER A 80 -18.67 26.49 9.84
N VAL A 81 -18.08 27.55 9.28
CA VAL A 81 -16.66 27.58 8.92
C VAL A 81 -16.01 28.78 9.58
N ASP A 82 -14.93 28.53 10.31
CA ASP A 82 -14.09 29.55 10.93
C ASP A 82 -12.78 29.65 10.15
N VAL A 83 -12.42 30.86 9.72
CA VAL A 83 -11.20 31.15 8.94
C VAL A 83 -10.33 32.15 9.68
N ASN A 84 -9.06 31.79 9.89
CA ASN A 84 -8.06 32.58 10.61
C ASN A 84 -6.91 32.99 9.66
N GLY A 85 -7.14 34.02 8.86
CA GLY A 85 -6.17 34.60 7.93
C GLY A 85 -6.78 34.96 6.58
N THR A 86 -5.97 35.57 5.70
CA THR A 86 -6.39 35.93 4.34
C THR A 86 -6.38 34.69 3.44
N ILE A 87 -7.54 34.34 2.87
CA ILE A 87 -7.68 33.25 1.89
C ILE A 87 -7.53 33.81 0.47
N VAL A 88 -6.69 33.15 -0.34
CA VAL A 88 -6.69 33.33 -1.79
C VAL A 88 -7.06 32.01 -2.46
N PHE A 89 -8.13 32.05 -3.26
CA PHE A 89 -8.53 30.94 -4.11
C PHE A 89 -7.89 31.10 -5.49
N LEU A 90 -7.04 30.15 -5.88
CA LEU A 90 -6.47 30.08 -7.22
C LEU A 90 -7.52 29.61 -8.23
N ASP A 91 -8.49 30.47 -8.51
CA ASP A 91 -9.32 30.36 -9.70
C ASP A 91 -8.74 31.28 -10.78
N VAL A 92 -8.22 30.60 -11.79
CA VAL A 92 -7.50 31.11 -12.94
C VAL A 92 -8.32 32.09 -13.78
N SER A 93 -9.64 31.95 -13.76
CA SER A 93 -10.58 32.77 -14.55
C SER A 93 -11.41 33.75 -13.73
N SER A 94 -11.42 33.61 -12.40
CA SER A 94 -12.18 34.52 -11.55
C SER A 94 -11.49 35.87 -11.39
N GLY A 95 -12.30 36.94 -11.34
CA GLY A 95 -11.84 38.30 -11.04
C GLY A 95 -11.05 38.97 -12.17
N ILE A 96 -11.13 38.45 -13.40
CA ILE A 96 -10.50 39.05 -14.59
C ILE A 96 -11.60 39.61 -15.51
N ASP A 97 -11.52 40.90 -15.82
CA ASP A 97 -12.37 41.59 -16.79
C ASP A 97 -11.75 41.54 -18.19
N SER A 98 -12.51 41.04 -19.17
CA SER A 98 -12.04 40.87 -20.55
C SER A 98 -11.86 42.18 -21.31
N GLU A 99 -12.55 43.25 -20.92
CA GLU A 99 -12.45 44.55 -21.57
C GLU A 99 -11.23 45.36 -21.10
N LEU A 100 -10.71 45.06 -19.91
CA LEU A 100 -9.54 45.71 -19.33
C LEU A 100 -8.22 45.11 -19.86
N SER A 101 -7.14 45.89 -19.78
CA SER A 101 -5.78 45.39 -20.06
C SER A 101 -5.33 44.37 -19.01
N GLY A 102 -4.32 43.56 -19.31
CA GLY A 102 -3.70 42.70 -18.31
C GLY A 102 -3.18 43.48 -17.11
N TYR A 103 -2.58 44.65 -17.36
CA TYR A 103 -2.07 45.57 -16.34
C TYR A 103 -3.18 46.06 -15.40
N ASP A 104 -4.31 46.53 -15.94
CA ASP A 104 -5.45 46.98 -15.12
C ASP A 104 -6.07 45.84 -14.31
N ASN A 105 -6.09 44.63 -14.90
CA ASN A 105 -6.57 43.43 -14.23
C ASN A 105 -5.71 43.03 -13.02
N ILE A 106 -4.41 43.38 -12.99
CA ILE A 106 -3.57 43.18 -11.79
C ILE A 106 -4.17 43.91 -10.61
N PHE A 107 -4.50 45.19 -10.77
CA PHE A 107 -5.07 46.01 -9.70
C PHE A 107 -6.50 45.61 -9.38
N MET A 108 -7.35 45.38 -10.39
CA MET A 108 -8.74 44.97 -10.17
C MET A 108 -8.82 43.68 -9.35
N LYS A 109 -8.07 42.65 -9.75
CA LYS A 109 -8.06 41.37 -9.03
C LYS A 109 -7.40 41.52 -7.66
N GLY A 110 -6.32 42.29 -7.53
CA GLY A 110 -5.69 42.58 -6.24
C GLY A 110 -6.66 43.19 -5.22
N ILE A 111 -7.45 44.18 -5.64
CA ILE A 111 -8.47 44.81 -4.81
C ILE A 111 -9.56 43.82 -4.39
N LEU A 112 -10.00 42.95 -5.32
CA LEU A 112 -10.96 41.89 -4.99
C LEU A 112 -10.41 40.87 -3.97
N LEU A 113 -9.09 40.71 -3.92
CA LEU A 113 -8.39 39.86 -2.95
C LEU A 113 -8.07 40.58 -1.62
N GLY A 114 -8.50 41.84 -1.48
CA GLY A 114 -8.35 42.62 -0.25
C GLY A 114 -7.09 43.49 -0.18
N TYR A 115 -6.36 43.64 -1.28
CA TYR A 115 -5.15 44.46 -1.35
C TYR A 115 -5.47 45.90 -1.78
N THR A 116 -4.77 46.85 -1.19
CA THR A 116 -4.81 48.24 -1.63
C THR A 116 -4.09 48.42 -2.96
N LYS A 117 -4.37 49.52 -3.65
CA LYS A 117 -3.71 49.83 -4.92
C LYS A 117 -2.20 50.00 -4.72
N GLU A 118 -1.80 50.59 -3.61
CA GLU A 118 -0.41 50.82 -3.21
C GLU A 118 0.32 49.50 -3.00
N GLU A 119 -0.25 48.55 -2.24
CA GLU A 119 0.32 47.21 -2.02
C GLU A 119 0.44 46.41 -3.32
N MET A 120 -0.48 46.61 -4.27
CA MET A 120 -0.42 45.98 -5.60
C MET A 120 0.63 46.63 -6.49
N MET A 121 0.85 47.94 -6.38
CA MET A 121 1.89 48.64 -7.14
C MET A 121 3.28 48.10 -6.80
N GLU A 122 3.53 47.76 -5.53
CA GLU A 122 4.78 47.14 -5.09
C GLU A 122 5.03 45.73 -5.67
N LYS A 123 3.97 45.06 -6.13
CA LYS A 123 4.00 43.67 -6.64
C LYS A 123 3.88 43.60 -8.16
N VAL A 124 3.61 44.72 -8.83
CA VAL A 124 3.23 44.73 -10.24
C VAL A 124 4.33 44.17 -11.13
N ASP A 125 5.59 44.53 -10.87
CA ASP A 125 6.74 44.09 -11.66
C ASP A 125 6.96 42.57 -11.51
N ASP A 126 6.89 42.06 -10.27
CA ASP A 126 6.97 40.62 -9.99
C ASP A 126 5.84 39.83 -10.67
N ILE A 127 4.63 40.39 -10.71
CA ILE A 127 3.48 39.78 -11.39
C ILE A 127 3.70 39.75 -12.90
N ILE A 128 4.19 40.85 -13.49
CA ILE A 128 4.48 40.94 -14.92
C ILE A 128 5.57 39.92 -15.30
N GLU A 129 6.69 39.90 -14.57
CA GLU A 129 7.78 38.96 -14.78
C GLU A 129 7.33 37.51 -14.60
N PHE A 130 6.53 37.23 -13.56
CA PHE A 130 6.01 35.88 -13.33
C PHE A 130 5.11 35.43 -14.48
N SER A 131 4.26 36.31 -15.01
CA SER A 131 3.26 35.99 -16.04
C SER A 131 3.83 35.64 -17.41
N GLU A 132 5.06 36.07 -17.73
CA GLU A 132 5.70 35.89 -19.04
C GLU A 132 4.87 36.44 -20.21
N LEU A 133 4.02 37.45 -19.94
CA LEU A 133 3.15 38.05 -20.95
C LEU A 133 3.82 39.18 -21.73
N GLU A 134 4.97 39.68 -21.25
CA GLU A 134 5.75 40.74 -21.91
C GLU A 134 4.84 41.91 -22.34
N GLU A 135 4.91 42.33 -23.61
CA GLU A 135 4.11 43.45 -24.13
C GLU A 135 2.59 43.18 -24.15
N PHE A 136 2.16 41.91 -24.13
CA PHE A 136 0.73 41.59 -24.11
C PHE A 136 0.06 42.06 -22.83
N ILE A 137 0.80 42.32 -21.74
CA ILE A 137 0.22 42.82 -20.49
C ILE A 137 -0.58 44.12 -20.68
N TYR A 138 -0.19 44.95 -21.63
CA TYR A 138 -0.85 46.22 -21.92
C TYR A 138 -2.04 46.09 -22.90
N GLN A 139 -2.30 44.88 -23.42
CA GLN A 139 -3.40 44.62 -24.34
C GLN A 139 -4.66 44.16 -23.58
N PRO A 140 -5.87 44.44 -24.11
CA PRO A 140 -7.13 43.95 -23.54
C PRO A 140 -7.16 42.41 -23.43
N VAL A 141 -7.64 41.92 -22.29
CA VAL A 141 -7.63 40.48 -21.96
C VAL A 141 -8.52 39.64 -22.90
N LYS A 142 -9.54 40.23 -23.55
CA LYS A 142 -10.33 39.54 -24.58
C LYS A 142 -9.49 39.01 -25.75
N ASN A 143 -8.31 39.60 -25.99
CA ASN A 143 -7.38 39.16 -27.03
C ASN A 143 -6.44 38.03 -26.56
N TYR A 144 -6.49 37.64 -25.28
CA TYR A 144 -5.62 36.62 -24.73
C TYR A 144 -6.11 35.22 -25.06
N SER A 145 -5.16 34.33 -25.35
CA SER A 145 -5.45 32.88 -25.32
C SER A 145 -5.90 32.44 -23.92
N SER A 146 -6.54 31.28 -23.82
CA SER A 146 -6.89 30.70 -22.51
C SER A 146 -5.66 30.49 -21.62
N GLY A 147 -4.51 30.13 -22.21
CA GLY A 147 -3.24 29.99 -21.51
C GLY A 147 -2.71 31.31 -20.97
N MET A 148 -2.76 32.40 -21.76
CA MET A 148 -2.32 33.73 -21.31
C MET A 148 -3.19 34.28 -20.18
N ARG A 149 -4.52 34.15 -20.30
CA ARG A 149 -5.45 34.51 -19.22
C ARG A 149 -5.11 33.77 -17.93
N ALA A 150 -4.75 32.51 -18.09
CA ALA A 150 -4.39 31.70 -16.96
C ALA A 150 -3.06 32.05 -16.32
N LYS A 151 -2.03 32.34 -17.13
CA LYS A 151 -0.75 32.83 -16.64
C LYS A 151 -0.95 34.13 -15.84
N LEU A 152 -1.75 35.09 -16.35
CA LEU A 152 -2.08 36.32 -15.63
C LEU A 152 -2.80 36.04 -14.30
N GLY A 153 -3.88 35.25 -14.36
CA GLY A 153 -4.70 34.95 -13.19
C GLY A 153 -3.91 34.26 -12.08
N PHE A 154 -3.00 33.35 -12.45
CA PHE A 154 -2.11 32.68 -11.52
C PHE A 154 -1.02 33.63 -10.98
N ALA A 155 -0.35 34.39 -11.85
CA ALA A 155 0.70 35.33 -11.48
C ALA A 155 0.23 36.34 -10.44
N ILE A 156 -0.97 36.91 -10.60
CA ILE A 156 -1.55 37.81 -9.62
C ILE A 156 -1.74 37.07 -8.28
N SER A 157 -2.41 35.92 -8.31
CA SER A 157 -2.81 35.21 -7.10
C SER A 157 -1.65 34.60 -6.28
N VAL A 158 -0.48 34.35 -6.88
CA VAL A 158 0.70 33.85 -6.16
C VAL A 158 1.69 34.94 -5.71
N ASN A 159 1.48 36.19 -6.11
CA ASN A 159 2.31 37.30 -5.64
C ASN A 159 1.63 38.14 -4.55
N VAL A 160 0.36 37.86 -4.24
CA VAL A 160 -0.41 38.51 -3.17
C VAL A 160 -0.25 37.83 -1.80
N ASP A 161 0.96 37.41 -1.43
CA ASP A 161 1.35 36.79 -0.13
C ASP A 161 0.23 36.35 0.86
N PRO A 162 -0.57 35.30 0.56
CA PRO A 162 -1.71 34.93 1.39
C PRO A 162 -1.32 34.12 2.64
N ASP A 163 -2.17 34.09 3.66
CA ASP A 163 -2.03 33.18 4.80
C ASP A 163 -2.45 31.74 4.44
N ILE A 164 -3.52 31.65 3.64
CA ILE A 164 -4.16 30.40 3.21
C ILE A 164 -4.32 30.42 1.69
N LEU A 165 -3.67 29.47 1.02
CA LEU A 165 -3.76 29.29 -0.42
C LEU A 165 -4.61 28.07 -0.76
N ILE A 166 -5.65 28.26 -1.56
CA ILE A 166 -6.48 27.16 -2.07
C ILE A 166 -6.16 26.94 -3.54
N VAL A 167 -5.81 25.72 -3.91
CA VAL A 167 -5.37 25.33 -5.25
C VAL A 167 -6.33 24.25 -5.78
N ASP A 168 -7.12 24.54 -6.82
CA ASP A 168 -8.11 23.59 -7.36
C ASP A 168 -7.78 23.17 -8.79
N GLU A 169 -7.07 22.04 -8.96
CA GLU A 169 -6.68 21.41 -10.25
C GLU A 169 -6.05 22.35 -11.33
N ALA A 170 -5.90 23.62 -11.00
CA ALA A 170 -5.53 24.77 -11.83
C ALA A 170 -4.03 24.82 -12.12
N LEU A 171 -3.26 23.97 -11.44
CA LEU A 171 -1.86 23.75 -11.77
C LEU A 171 -1.66 23.07 -13.13
N ALA A 172 -2.73 22.56 -13.73
CA ALA A 172 -2.72 22.03 -15.08
C ALA A 172 -2.81 23.10 -16.18
N VAL A 173 -2.71 24.40 -15.86
CA VAL A 173 -2.80 25.46 -16.87
C VAL A 173 -1.42 26.04 -17.22
N GLY A 174 -1.21 26.34 -18.49
CA GLY A 174 0.10 26.74 -19.04
C GLY A 174 0.92 25.57 -19.61
N ASP A 175 2.04 25.91 -20.23
CA ASP A 175 3.05 24.95 -20.72
C ASP A 175 3.81 24.27 -19.56
N SER A 176 4.62 23.26 -19.86
CA SER A 176 5.36 22.49 -18.84
C SER A 176 6.34 23.34 -18.04
N LEU A 177 6.92 24.39 -18.62
CA LEU A 177 7.85 25.29 -17.93
C LEU A 177 7.11 26.16 -16.92
N PHE A 178 5.98 26.75 -17.32
CA PHE A 178 5.15 27.55 -16.43
C PHE A 178 4.59 26.72 -15.27
N ARG A 179 4.15 25.47 -15.53
CA ARG A 179 3.72 24.56 -14.46
C ARG A 179 4.83 24.29 -13.43
N ALA A 180 6.07 24.09 -13.89
CA ALA A 180 7.21 23.92 -12.98
C ALA A 180 7.46 25.18 -12.14
N LYS A 181 7.35 26.38 -12.74
CA LYS A 181 7.44 27.67 -12.04
C LYS A 181 6.35 27.80 -10.96
N CYS A 182 5.10 27.45 -11.27
CA CYS A 182 4.00 27.40 -10.32
C CYS A 182 4.29 26.46 -9.14
N MET A 183 4.76 25.24 -9.43
CA MET A 183 5.13 24.26 -8.40
C MET A 183 6.24 24.77 -7.48
N ASN A 184 7.26 25.43 -8.03
CA ASN A 184 8.34 26.01 -7.24
C ASN A 184 7.81 27.11 -6.31
N LYS A 185 6.95 28.01 -6.80
CA LYS A 185 6.36 29.07 -5.96
C LYS A 185 5.50 28.50 -4.82
N MET A 186 4.76 27.43 -5.07
CA MET A 186 4.00 26.76 -4.02
C MET A 186 4.88 26.04 -2.99
N ASN A 187 6.04 25.49 -3.40
CA ASN A 187 7.00 24.95 -2.46
C ASN A 187 7.62 26.06 -1.59
N GLU A 188 7.93 27.22 -2.17
CA GLU A 188 8.37 28.40 -1.43
C GLU A 188 7.34 28.80 -0.35
N PHE A 189 6.04 28.83 -0.70
CA PHE A 189 4.98 29.09 0.29
C PHE A 189 4.92 28.06 1.41
N LYS A 190 5.17 26.77 1.11
CA LYS A 190 5.26 25.75 2.14
C LYS A 190 6.44 25.99 3.07
N GLU A 191 7.59 26.37 2.52
CA GLU A 191 8.80 26.69 3.31
C GLU A 191 8.59 27.93 4.19
N GLN A 192 7.81 28.89 3.72
CA GLN A 192 7.39 30.08 4.50
C GLN A 192 6.32 29.77 5.56
N GLY A 193 5.84 28.54 5.66
CA GLY A 193 4.83 28.15 6.64
C GLY A 193 3.42 28.65 6.32
N LYS A 194 3.12 28.91 5.04
CA LYS A 194 1.75 29.22 4.59
C LYS A 194 0.89 27.94 4.59
N THR A 195 -0.41 28.11 4.79
CA THR A 195 -1.35 26.97 4.77
C THR A 195 -1.82 26.72 3.34
N ILE A 196 -1.76 25.48 2.87
CA ILE A 196 -2.18 25.16 1.49
C ILE A 196 -3.26 24.08 1.48
N ILE A 197 -4.41 24.38 0.86
CA ILE A 197 -5.49 23.43 0.59
C ILE A 197 -5.41 23.04 -0.89
N PHE A 198 -4.92 21.83 -1.16
CA PHE A 198 -4.67 21.33 -2.51
C PHE A 198 -5.77 20.36 -2.94
N VAL A 199 -6.54 20.70 -3.97
CA VAL A 199 -7.68 19.89 -4.41
C VAL A 199 -7.36 19.20 -5.72
N SER A 200 -7.55 17.88 -5.74
CA SER A 200 -7.27 17.06 -6.91
C SER A 200 -8.03 15.74 -6.88
N HIS A 201 -8.27 15.15 -8.04
CA HIS A 201 -8.64 13.74 -8.17
C HIS A 201 -7.43 12.82 -8.38
N ASP A 202 -6.23 13.37 -8.63
CA ASP A 202 -4.98 12.63 -8.79
C ASP A 202 -4.31 12.42 -7.43
N LYS A 203 -4.26 11.16 -7.00
CA LYS A 203 -3.62 10.78 -5.74
C LYS A 203 -2.12 11.07 -5.76
N ASN A 204 -1.43 10.93 -6.91
CA ASN A 204 0.02 11.03 -6.96
C ASN A 204 0.46 12.49 -6.75
N ALA A 205 -0.29 13.44 -7.32
CA ALA A 205 -0.12 14.86 -7.05
C ALA A 205 -0.33 15.18 -5.56
N VAL A 206 -1.39 14.64 -4.95
CA VAL A 206 -1.66 14.83 -3.50
C VAL A 206 -0.55 14.23 -2.64
N GLU A 207 -0.12 12.99 -2.91
CA GLU A 207 0.91 12.27 -2.14
C GLU A 207 2.29 12.94 -2.24
N SER A 208 2.60 13.55 -3.38
CA SER A 208 3.89 14.24 -3.61
C SER A 208 3.92 15.64 -2.99
N PHE A 209 2.79 16.35 -2.96
CA PHE A 209 2.76 17.76 -2.53
C PHE A 209 2.22 17.97 -1.11
N CYS A 210 1.37 17.07 -0.60
CA CYS A 210 0.68 17.25 0.68
C CYS A 210 1.20 16.30 1.75
N SER A 211 1.27 16.77 3.01
CA SER A 211 1.59 15.93 4.16
C SER A 211 0.37 15.12 4.63
N LYS A 212 -0.81 15.71 4.52
CA LYS A 212 -2.09 15.09 4.86
C LYS A 212 -3.07 15.16 3.69
N ALA A 213 -4.10 14.33 3.72
CA ALA A 213 -5.20 14.40 2.77
C ALA A 213 -6.53 14.06 3.44
N ALA A 214 -7.61 14.64 2.92
CA ALA A 214 -9.00 14.30 3.17
C ALA A 214 -9.58 13.65 1.92
N TRP A 215 -10.20 12.48 2.02
CA TRP A 215 -10.93 11.88 0.91
C TRP A 215 -12.44 12.12 1.07
N ILE A 216 -13.02 12.83 0.10
CA ILE A 216 -14.46 13.10 0.01
C ILE A 216 -15.10 12.24 -1.08
N HIS A 217 -16.21 11.58 -0.74
CA HIS A 217 -17.02 10.78 -1.65
C HIS A 217 -18.51 11.07 -1.46
N GLN A 218 -19.21 11.45 -2.53
CA GLN A 218 -20.66 11.73 -2.52
C GLN A 218 -21.11 12.66 -1.39
N GLY A 219 -20.33 13.72 -1.18
CA GLY A 219 -20.58 14.74 -0.16
C GLY A 219 -20.17 14.34 1.26
N GLU A 220 -19.60 13.16 1.49
CA GLU A 220 -19.20 12.67 2.82
C GLU A 220 -17.68 12.58 2.93
N LEU A 221 -17.13 12.93 4.10
CA LEU A 221 -15.73 12.73 4.43
C LEU A 221 -15.54 11.26 4.80
N ILE A 222 -14.77 10.54 3.98
CA ILE A 222 -14.53 9.11 4.20
C ILE A 222 -13.38 8.89 5.17
N THR A 223 -12.26 9.61 4.98
CA THR A 223 -11.10 9.54 5.86
C THR A 223 -10.25 10.80 5.72
N TYR A 224 -9.49 11.11 6.77
CA TYR A 224 -8.53 12.21 6.83
C TYR A 224 -7.30 11.78 7.61
N GLY A 225 -6.11 12.11 7.12
CA GLY A 225 -4.85 11.72 7.77
C GLY A 225 -3.65 11.90 6.85
N ASP A 226 -2.60 11.09 7.05
CA ASP A 226 -1.41 11.08 6.18
C ASP A 226 -1.79 10.87 4.70
N SER A 227 -1.21 11.68 3.82
CA SER A 227 -1.59 11.72 2.40
C SER A 227 -1.37 10.39 1.67
N LYS A 228 -0.33 9.63 2.04
CA LYS A 228 -0.01 8.32 1.44
C LYS A 228 -0.98 7.24 1.92
N VAL A 229 -1.37 7.27 3.19
CA VAL A 229 -2.40 6.37 3.74
C VAL A 229 -3.71 6.60 2.98
N VAL A 230 -4.16 7.85 2.93
CA VAL A 230 -5.43 8.23 2.31
C VAL A 230 -5.41 7.97 0.80
N GLY A 231 -4.31 8.27 0.13
CA GLY A 231 -4.11 7.99 -1.29
C GLY A 231 -4.14 6.49 -1.62
N SER A 232 -3.53 5.64 -0.79
CA SER A 232 -3.58 4.19 -0.92
C SER A 232 -5.02 3.65 -0.80
N ILE A 233 -5.75 4.08 0.25
CA ILE A 233 -7.16 3.71 0.46
C ILE A 233 -8.04 4.15 -0.73
N TYR A 234 -7.84 5.38 -1.20
CA TYR A 234 -8.53 5.90 -2.37
C TYR A 234 -8.25 5.05 -3.62
N ASN A 235 -6.99 4.63 -3.84
CA ASN A 235 -6.61 3.80 -4.98
C ASN A 235 -7.25 2.40 -4.95
N GLU A 236 -7.35 1.78 -3.77
CA GLU A 236 -8.04 0.48 -3.60
C GLU A 236 -9.53 0.57 -3.96
N PHE A 237 -10.17 1.69 -3.60
CA PHE A 237 -11.54 1.99 -4.04
C PHE A 237 -11.61 2.19 -5.56
N MET A 238 -10.75 3.03 -6.11
CA MET A 238 -10.75 3.39 -7.53
C MET A 238 -10.49 2.20 -8.46
N SER A 239 -9.64 1.26 -8.03
CA SER A 239 -9.34 0.02 -8.76
C SER A 239 -10.43 -1.06 -8.63
N GLY A 240 -11.48 -0.82 -7.83
CA GLY A 240 -12.53 -1.79 -7.57
C GLY A 240 -12.11 -2.96 -6.68
N LYS A 241 -10.86 -2.97 -6.18
CA LYS A 241 -10.35 -4.01 -5.28
C LYS A 241 -11.13 -4.07 -3.98
N LYS A 242 -11.60 -2.92 -3.47
CA LYS A 242 -12.43 -2.83 -2.26
C LYS A 242 -13.68 -1.98 -2.48
N LYS A 243 -14.78 -2.44 -1.89
CA LYS A 243 -16.03 -1.65 -1.80
C LYS A 243 -15.92 -0.64 -0.65
N LEU A 244 -16.68 0.46 -0.75
CA LEU A 244 -16.68 1.51 0.27
C LEU A 244 -17.04 1.00 1.67
N SER A 245 -17.94 0.01 1.78
CA SER A 245 -18.31 -0.59 3.08
C SER A 245 -17.13 -1.26 3.76
N ALA A 246 -16.34 -2.04 3.00
CA ALA A 246 -15.12 -2.66 3.52
C ALA A 246 -14.10 -1.61 3.97
N ILE A 247 -13.94 -0.53 3.19
CA ILE A 247 -13.02 0.54 3.54
C ILE A 247 -13.45 1.28 4.81
N ARG A 248 -14.75 1.59 4.98
CA ARG A 248 -15.25 2.21 6.21
C ARG A 248 -14.95 1.34 7.43
N SER A 249 -15.18 0.03 7.30
CA SER A 249 -14.83 -0.97 8.31
C SER A 249 -13.33 -0.99 8.64
N GLU A 250 -12.42 -0.73 7.70
CA GLU A 250 -10.98 -0.63 7.98
C GLU A 250 -10.60 0.68 8.69
N ILE A 251 -11.16 1.81 8.26
CA ILE A 251 -10.88 3.14 8.83
C ILE A 251 -11.32 3.25 10.30
N HIS A 252 -12.32 2.47 10.72
CA HIS A 252 -12.70 2.39 12.14
C HIS A 252 -11.52 1.98 13.05
N PHE A 253 -10.52 1.28 12.52
CA PHE A 253 -9.31 0.88 13.24
C PHE A 253 -8.12 1.75 12.82
N ASN A 254 -8.17 3.04 13.17
CA ASN A 254 -7.02 3.91 13.02
C ASN A 254 -5.92 3.45 14.00
N HIS A 255 -4.81 2.95 13.47
CA HIS A 255 -3.65 2.54 14.24
C HIS A 255 -2.38 3.20 13.66
N ALA A 256 -1.36 3.36 14.49
CA ALA A 256 0.00 3.66 14.06
C ALA A 256 0.96 2.67 14.69
N ILE A 257 1.90 2.21 13.89
CA ILE A 257 3.09 1.53 14.36
C ILE A 257 4.10 2.62 14.79
N GLU A 258 4.62 2.51 16.00
CA GLU A 258 5.66 3.41 16.53
C GLU A 258 7.05 2.86 16.18
N GLN A 259 7.23 1.56 16.47
CA GLN A 259 8.52 0.90 16.34
C GLN A 259 8.33 -0.52 15.83
N VAL A 260 9.25 -0.92 14.96
CA VAL A 260 9.44 -2.33 14.60
C VAL A 260 10.88 -2.69 14.92
N SER A 261 11.04 -3.75 15.68
CA SER A 261 12.35 -4.32 16.02
C SER A 261 12.35 -5.80 15.70
N TYR A 262 13.45 -6.34 15.23
CA TYR A 262 13.61 -7.78 15.09
C TYR A 262 14.99 -8.20 15.58
N ASN A 263 15.09 -9.45 15.97
CA ASN A 263 16.33 -10.04 16.45
C ASN A 263 16.48 -11.44 15.86
N ILE A 264 17.72 -11.81 15.58
CA ILE A 264 18.10 -13.11 15.07
C ILE A 264 19.15 -13.65 16.04
N GLU A 265 18.73 -14.57 16.89
CA GLU A 265 19.58 -15.23 17.87
C GLU A 265 19.79 -16.70 17.48
N LYS A 266 20.60 -17.44 18.26
CA LYS A 266 20.73 -18.90 18.07
C LYS A 266 19.39 -19.63 18.11
N THR A 267 18.39 -19.06 18.79
CA THR A 267 17.04 -19.62 18.92
C THR A 267 16.10 -19.27 17.75
N GLY A 268 16.57 -18.55 16.73
CA GLY A 268 15.82 -18.21 15.52
C GLY A 268 15.46 -16.74 15.38
N PHE A 269 14.63 -16.43 14.38
CA PHE A 269 14.10 -15.10 14.10
C PHE A 269 13.01 -14.71 15.10
N SER A 270 13.00 -13.45 15.52
CA SER A 270 11.90 -12.85 16.25
C SER A 270 11.65 -11.43 15.79
N ILE A 271 10.39 -11.01 15.76
CA ILE A 271 9.97 -9.65 15.40
C ILE A 271 8.97 -9.13 16.42
N GLY A 272 9.26 -7.95 16.95
CA GLY A 272 8.42 -7.16 17.84
C GLY A 272 7.87 -5.94 17.11
N ILE A 273 6.59 -5.66 17.32
CA ILE A 273 5.88 -4.50 16.78
C ILE A 273 5.20 -3.78 17.95
N ASP A 274 5.55 -2.51 18.11
CA ASP A 274 4.95 -1.61 19.08
C ASP A 274 4.16 -0.52 18.36
N GLY A 275 2.98 -0.21 18.85
CA GLY A 275 2.10 0.78 18.25
C GLY A 275 0.94 1.19 19.15
N TYR A 276 0.03 1.98 18.59
CA TYR A 276 -1.13 2.51 19.31
C TYR A 276 -2.33 2.70 18.39
N PHE A 277 -3.52 2.65 18.97
CA PHE A 277 -4.79 2.93 18.30
C PHE A 277 -5.24 4.38 18.55
N TYR A 278 -5.71 5.07 17.51
CA TYR A 278 -6.24 6.42 17.61
C TYR A 278 -7.75 6.42 17.83
N GLY A 279 -8.22 7.38 18.64
CA GLY A 279 -9.55 7.96 18.46
C GLY A 279 -10.72 7.20 19.08
N GLN A 280 -10.51 6.16 19.89
CA GLN A 280 -11.63 5.51 20.58
C GLN A 280 -11.28 5.20 22.04
N LYS A 281 -11.94 5.91 22.97
CA LYS A 281 -11.88 5.64 24.42
C LYS A 281 -12.64 4.37 24.84
N ASN A 282 -13.48 3.81 23.96
CA ASN A 282 -14.45 2.74 24.28
C ASN A 282 -14.56 1.64 23.20
N ILE A 283 -13.47 1.19 22.57
CA ILE A 283 -13.53 -0.12 21.88
C ILE A 283 -13.41 -1.18 22.98
N ASP A 284 -14.41 -2.04 23.10
CA ASP A 284 -14.28 -3.27 23.89
C ASP A 284 -13.35 -4.23 23.12
N PHE A 285 -12.06 -4.14 23.42
CA PHE A 285 -11.01 -4.91 22.76
C PHE A 285 -10.93 -6.37 23.23
N ASN A 286 -11.89 -6.86 24.02
CA ASN A 286 -11.93 -8.23 24.52
C ASN A 286 -11.87 -9.27 23.37
N ASN A 287 -10.64 -9.64 22.99
CA ASN A 287 -10.27 -10.72 22.06
C ASN A 287 -10.82 -10.63 20.62
N GLN A 288 -11.01 -9.42 20.09
CA GLN A 288 -11.57 -9.25 18.74
C GLN A 288 -10.57 -8.83 17.66
N ILE A 289 -9.29 -8.56 18.00
CA ILE A 289 -8.30 -8.11 17.03
C ILE A 289 -7.02 -8.94 17.14
N ASP A 290 -6.61 -9.53 16.02
CA ASP A 290 -5.35 -10.23 15.86
C ASP A 290 -4.39 -9.43 14.97
N LEU A 291 -3.10 -9.48 15.30
CA LEU A 291 -2.08 -9.24 14.29
C LEU A 291 -1.81 -10.55 13.54
N VAL A 292 -1.82 -10.46 12.21
CA VAL A 292 -1.66 -11.58 11.29
C VAL A 292 -0.41 -11.36 10.46
N LEU A 293 0.48 -12.34 10.43
CA LEU A 293 1.56 -12.42 9.45
C LEU A 293 1.11 -13.40 8.38
N ARG A 294 1.18 -12.98 7.12
CA ARG A 294 0.78 -13.81 5.97
C ARG A 294 1.93 -13.95 4.99
N ASP A 295 2.34 -15.19 4.73
CA ASP A 295 3.26 -15.53 3.66
C ASP A 295 2.56 -15.31 2.31
N MET A 296 3.05 -14.35 1.53
CA MET A 296 2.45 -13.98 0.25
C MET A 296 2.67 -15.03 -0.85
N ARG A 297 3.58 -15.98 -0.63
CA ARG A 297 3.99 -16.99 -1.59
C ARG A 297 3.11 -18.24 -1.49
N THR A 298 2.78 -18.65 -0.27
CA THR A 298 1.97 -19.84 0.02
C THR A 298 0.52 -19.52 0.41
N GLY A 299 0.26 -18.31 0.93
CA GLY A 299 -1.02 -17.92 1.50
C GLY A 299 -1.19 -18.31 2.97
N GLU A 300 -0.24 -19.05 3.54
CA GLU A 300 -0.20 -19.43 4.96
C GLU A 300 -0.19 -18.19 5.85
N ALA A 301 -0.87 -18.26 6.99
CA ALA A 301 -0.95 -17.14 7.92
C ALA A 301 -0.92 -17.61 9.37
N ILE A 302 -0.11 -16.94 10.18
CA ILE A 302 -0.08 -17.07 11.64
C ILE A 302 -0.66 -15.80 12.24
N SER A 303 -1.24 -15.91 13.43
CA SER A 303 -1.83 -14.75 14.10
C SER A 303 -1.74 -14.85 15.61
N LYS A 304 -1.63 -13.70 16.26
CA LYS A 304 -1.69 -13.56 17.72
C LYS A 304 -2.66 -12.44 18.09
N PRO A 305 -3.44 -12.60 19.18
CA PRO A 305 -4.31 -11.54 19.67
C PRO A 305 -3.48 -10.32 20.09
N LEU A 306 -3.96 -9.12 19.80
CA LEU A 306 -3.32 -7.89 20.25
C LEU A 306 -3.64 -7.65 21.73
N GLU A 307 -2.64 -7.83 22.59
CA GLU A 307 -2.73 -7.44 24.00
C GLU A 307 -2.56 -5.93 24.13
N ILE A 308 -3.57 -5.27 24.67
CA ILE A 308 -3.51 -3.84 24.94
C ILE A 308 -2.77 -3.61 26.23
N LYS A 309 -1.75 -2.76 26.17
CA LYS A 309 -1.05 -2.26 27.33
C LYS A 309 -1.41 -0.79 27.51
N SER A 310 -1.63 -0.38 28.76
CA SER A 310 -1.66 1.04 29.12
C SER A 310 -0.26 1.62 28.83
N TYR A 311 -0.14 2.37 27.74
CA TYR A 311 1.13 2.93 27.30
C TYR A 311 1.34 4.34 27.88
N SER A 312 2.62 4.71 28.02
CA SER A 312 3.14 5.89 28.74
C SER A 312 2.56 7.26 28.33
N GLU A 313 2.89 8.29 29.13
CA GLU A 313 2.51 9.72 28.97
C GLU A 313 2.73 10.32 27.56
N LYS A 314 3.64 9.75 26.74
CA LYS A 314 3.89 10.21 25.36
C LYS A 314 2.73 9.92 24.38
N ALA A 315 1.84 8.99 24.70
CA ALA A 315 0.77 8.54 23.79
C ALA A 315 -0.55 9.34 23.90
N MET A 316 -0.59 10.47 24.62
CA MET A 316 -1.79 11.31 24.80
C MET A 316 -3.05 10.52 25.26
N GLY A 317 -2.88 9.44 26.05
CA GLY A 317 -4.00 8.63 26.54
C GLY A 317 -4.58 7.60 25.54
N ASN A 318 -3.85 7.28 24.46
CA ASN A 318 -4.23 6.23 23.51
C ASN A 318 -3.87 4.82 24.02
N ALA A 319 -4.66 3.81 23.62
CA ALA A 319 -4.39 2.41 23.91
C ALA A 319 -3.21 1.89 23.05
N GLY A 320 -2.13 1.46 23.70
CA GLY A 320 -0.97 0.89 23.03
C GLY A 320 -1.06 -0.61 22.87
N PHE A 321 -0.33 -1.17 21.92
CA PHE A 321 -0.13 -2.60 21.76
C PHE A 321 1.36 -2.91 21.58
N SER A 322 1.77 -4.07 22.07
CA SER A 322 3.10 -4.61 21.87
C SER A 322 2.96 -6.11 21.62
N ILE A 323 3.43 -6.56 20.47
CA ILE A 323 3.27 -7.96 20.06
C ILE A 323 4.57 -8.49 19.47
N GLN A 324 4.91 -9.72 19.83
CA GLN A 324 6.10 -10.40 19.34
C GLN A 324 5.73 -11.72 18.69
N PHE A 325 6.31 -11.97 17.52
CA PHE A 325 6.33 -13.27 16.86
C PHE A 325 7.75 -13.81 16.91
N ASN A 326 7.89 -15.11 17.12
CA ASN A 326 9.19 -15.76 17.10
C ASN A 326 9.09 -17.14 16.45
N GLU A 327 10.21 -17.58 15.89
CA GLU A 327 10.33 -18.83 15.16
C GLU A 327 10.18 -20.06 16.05
N LYS A 328 10.44 -19.93 17.36
CA LYS A 328 10.19 -20.99 18.35
C LYS A 328 8.70 -21.29 18.52
N GLU A 329 7.85 -20.26 18.50
CA GLU A 329 6.39 -20.39 18.56
C GLU A 329 5.80 -20.81 17.21
N PHE A 330 6.39 -20.36 16.10
CA PHE A 330 5.94 -20.66 14.74
C PHE A 330 7.09 -21.21 13.88
N PRO A 331 7.50 -22.48 14.10
CA PRO A 331 8.54 -23.11 13.30
C PRO A 331 8.17 -23.12 11.82
N HIS A 332 9.16 -22.96 10.94
CA HIS A 332 9.03 -22.99 9.48
C HIS A 332 8.21 -21.87 8.82
N PHE A 333 7.60 -20.96 9.60
CA PHE A 333 6.84 -19.84 9.02
C PHE A 333 7.75 -18.75 8.44
N PHE A 334 8.85 -18.40 9.12
CA PHE A 334 9.80 -17.36 8.71
C PHE A 334 10.79 -17.84 7.65
N LYS A 335 10.27 -18.50 6.61
CA LYS A 335 11.03 -19.02 5.47
C LYS A 335 11.29 -17.95 4.41
N PRO A 336 12.27 -18.19 3.49
CA PRO A 336 12.58 -17.25 2.44
C PRO A 336 11.37 -16.89 1.56
N GLY A 337 11.18 -15.60 1.34
CA GLY A 337 10.01 -15.07 0.66
C GLY A 337 9.58 -13.72 1.22
N LYS A 338 8.30 -13.41 1.02
CA LYS A 338 7.72 -12.13 1.38
C LYS A 338 6.53 -12.34 2.31
N ILE A 339 6.60 -11.72 3.49
CA ILE A 339 5.61 -11.80 4.54
C ILE A 339 4.96 -10.42 4.69
N SER A 340 3.63 -10.39 4.66
CA SER A 340 2.84 -9.18 4.88
C SER A 340 2.27 -9.14 6.29
N PHE A 341 2.25 -7.96 6.90
CA PHE A 341 1.65 -7.74 8.21
C PHE A 341 0.24 -7.20 8.04
N ARG A 342 -0.72 -7.77 8.77
CA ARG A 342 -2.15 -7.49 8.61
C ARG A 342 -2.83 -7.46 9.96
N VAL A 343 -3.91 -6.72 10.07
CA VAL A 343 -4.81 -6.71 11.22
C VAL A 343 -6.07 -7.47 10.84
N ARG A 344 -6.51 -8.37 11.70
CA ARG A 344 -7.76 -9.12 11.53
C ARG A 344 -8.68 -8.85 12.69
N TYR A 345 -9.95 -8.61 12.40
CA TYR A 345 -10.96 -8.48 13.45
C TYR A 345 -12.32 -9.03 13.01
N LYS A 346 -13.24 -9.18 13.96
CA LYS A 346 -14.65 -9.51 13.69
C LYS A 346 -15.50 -8.24 13.71
N ASN A 347 -16.22 -7.95 12.63
CA ASN A 347 -17.16 -6.83 12.60
C ASN A 347 -18.44 -7.14 13.40
N GLU A 348 -19.34 -6.16 13.49
CA GLU A 348 -20.64 -6.31 14.19
C GLU A 348 -21.50 -7.47 13.65
N GLU A 349 -21.35 -7.82 12.37
CA GLU A 349 -22.00 -8.95 11.72
C GLU A 349 -21.27 -10.30 11.96
N LYS A 350 -20.28 -10.34 12.86
CA LYS A 350 -19.41 -11.50 13.17
C LYS A 350 -18.59 -12.02 11.99
N LYS A 351 -18.45 -11.24 10.93
CA LYS A 351 -17.62 -11.56 9.77
C LYS A 351 -16.17 -11.17 10.05
N LEU A 352 -15.25 -12.08 9.73
CA LEU A 352 -13.82 -11.80 9.79
C LEU A 352 -13.41 -10.85 8.65
N ILE A 353 -12.77 -9.76 9.03
CA ILE A 353 -12.21 -8.76 8.13
C ILE A 353 -10.71 -8.70 8.38
N GLU A 354 -9.90 -8.71 7.31
CA GLU A 354 -8.45 -8.67 7.39
C GLU A 354 -7.89 -7.60 6.44
N PHE A 355 -7.17 -6.62 6.97
CA PHE A 355 -6.60 -5.50 6.22
C PHE A 355 -5.11 -5.33 6.52
N PRO A 356 -4.33 -4.70 5.63
CA PRO A 356 -2.90 -4.49 5.86
C PRO A 356 -2.63 -3.68 7.14
N LEU A 357 -1.56 -4.04 7.86
CA LEU A 357 -1.06 -3.24 8.96
C LEU A 357 -0.37 -2.01 8.36
N TRP A 358 -0.95 -0.83 8.62
CA TRP A 358 -0.54 0.42 8.02
C TRP A 358 0.64 1.03 8.78
N ALA A 359 1.77 1.15 8.09
CA ALA A 359 3.00 1.73 8.60
C ALA A 359 3.13 3.18 8.12
N ARG A 360 2.85 4.15 9.00
CA ARG A 360 3.12 5.59 8.80
C ARG A 360 4.63 5.88 8.89
N LYS A 361 5.05 6.94 9.60
CA LYS A 361 6.45 7.14 10.02
C LYS A 361 6.80 6.13 11.11
N VAL A 362 7.28 4.96 10.70
CA VAL A 362 7.76 3.91 11.61
C VAL A 362 9.26 4.05 11.79
N ASN A 363 9.71 3.97 13.03
CA ASN A 363 11.12 3.72 13.32
C ASN A 363 11.41 2.22 13.13
N ILE A 364 12.07 1.86 12.03
CA ILE A 364 12.54 0.49 11.81
C ILE A 364 13.97 0.41 12.32
N ILE A 365 14.18 -0.32 13.42
CA ILE A 365 15.53 -0.57 13.94
C ILE A 365 16.22 -1.56 13.00
N GLU A 366 17.36 -1.16 12.43
CA GLU A 366 18.14 -1.94 11.46
C GLU A 366 17.28 -2.48 10.29
N PRO A 367 16.84 -1.64 9.34
CA PRO A 367 15.89 -2.05 8.29
C PRO A 367 16.36 -3.20 7.40
N GLU A 368 17.66 -3.47 7.39
CA GLU A 368 18.27 -4.58 6.69
C GLU A 368 19.36 -5.21 7.58
N ARG A 369 19.32 -6.53 7.76
CA ARG A 369 20.34 -7.29 8.52
C ARG A 369 20.65 -8.59 7.82
N LYS A 370 21.95 -8.85 7.71
CA LYS A 370 22.48 -10.11 7.18
C LYS A 370 22.87 -11.02 8.34
N THR A 371 22.34 -12.23 8.36
CA THR A 371 22.73 -13.28 9.31
C THR A 371 22.96 -14.58 8.56
N GLY A 372 24.20 -15.10 8.62
CA GLY A 372 24.62 -16.18 7.74
C GLY A 372 24.44 -15.79 6.26
N ASN A 373 23.66 -16.58 5.53
CA ASN A 373 23.35 -16.36 4.12
C ASN A 373 21.95 -15.77 3.88
N PHE A 374 21.25 -15.41 4.95
CA PHE A 374 19.93 -14.80 4.88
C PHE A 374 20.04 -13.29 5.01
N LEU A 375 19.28 -12.59 4.18
CA LEU A 375 19.11 -11.16 4.24
C LEU A 375 17.67 -10.86 4.61
N TYR A 376 17.48 -10.29 5.79
CA TYR A 376 16.20 -9.85 6.28
C TYR A 376 16.05 -8.37 5.98
N LYS A 377 14.93 -8.00 5.37
CA LYS A 377 14.64 -6.63 5.00
C LYS A 377 13.21 -6.27 5.36
N LEU A 378 13.06 -5.26 6.23
CA LEU A 378 11.77 -4.66 6.52
C LEU A 378 11.59 -3.43 5.62
N THR A 379 10.50 -3.41 4.87
CA THR A 379 10.17 -2.30 3.97
C THR A 379 8.75 -1.83 4.19
N ILE A 380 8.52 -0.55 3.89
CA ILE A 380 7.18 0.03 3.83
C ILE A 380 6.87 0.27 2.36
N ASN A 381 5.89 -0.46 1.84
CA ASN A 381 5.46 -0.32 0.46
C ASN A 381 3.97 0.04 0.40
N ASN A 382 3.65 1.18 -0.22
CA ASN A 382 2.28 1.74 -0.21
C ASN A 382 1.67 1.77 1.20
N ASN A 383 2.47 2.18 2.20
CA ASN A 383 2.09 2.25 3.61
C ASN A 383 1.82 0.88 4.26
N ASN A 384 2.20 -0.23 3.65
CA ASN A 384 2.11 -1.56 4.24
C ASN A 384 3.49 -2.01 4.74
N LEU A 385 3.56 -2.50 5.97
CA LEU A 385 4.77 -3.15 6.47
C LEU A 385 4.93 -4.52 5.80
N GLU A 386 6.13 -4.79 5.29
CA GLU A 386 6.48 -6.03 4.62
C GLU A 386 7.86 -6.50 5.11
N LEU A 387 7.99 -7.81 5.38
CA LEU A 387 9.25 -8.47 5.66
C LEU A 387 9.63 -9.32 4.45
N THR A 388 10.81 -9.08 3.91
CA THR A 388 11.43 -9.92 2.88
C THR A 388 12.58 -10.69 3.52
N ILE A 389 12.60 -12.00 3.32
CA ILE A 389 13.68 -12.88 3.73
C ILE A 389 14.29 -13.46 2.46
N ASP A 390 15.44 -12.94 2.05
CA ASP A 390 16.17 -13.45 0.89
C ASP A 390 17.19 -14.50 1.36
N ASN A 391 17.18 -15.65 0.71
CA ASN A 391 18.18 -16.69 0.95
C ASN A 391 19.24 -16.70 -0.15
N ARG A 392 20.51 -16.59 0.22
CA ARG A 392 21.65 -16.76 -0.70
C ARG A 392 22.14 -18.21 -0.80
N ASP A 393 21.77 -19.06 0.15
CA ASP A 393 22.02 -20.50 0.08
C ASP A 393 20.98 -21.17 -0.82
N LYS A 394 21.46 -22.08 -1.65
CA LYS A 394 20.62 -22.99 -2.41
C LYS A 394 20.69 -24.34 -1.74
N VAL A 395 19.53 -24.96 -1.52
CA VAL A 395 19.54 -26.42 -1.37
C VAL A 395 19.73 -26.97 -2.76
N GLU A 396 20.87 -27.59 -2.97
CA GLU A 396 21.12 -28.36 -4.17
C GLU A 396 20.70 -29.80 -3.86
N GLN A 397 20.10 -30.48 -4.82
CA GLN A 397 19.89 -31.92 -4.68
C GLN A 397 20.22 -32.61 -5.99
N GLN A 398 20.52 -33.88 -5.89
CA GLN A 398 20.79 -34.74 -7.01
C GLN A 398 20.05 -36.07 -6.79
N VAL A 399 19.22 -36.44 -7.76
CA VAL A 399 18.69 -37.80 -7.84
C VAL A 399 19.81 -38.74 -8.29
N ASN A 400 19.98 -39.84 -7.59
CA ASN A 400 20.99 -40.86 -7.86
C ASN A 400 20.40 -42.06 -8.59
N ARG A 401 19.16 -42.43 -8.26
CA ARG A 401 18.49 -43.61 -8.80
C ARG A 401 16.97 -43.44 -8.79
N ILE A 402 16.31 -43.94 -9.83
CA ILE A 402 14.85 -44.05 -9.92
C ILE A 402 14.52 -45.48 -10.35
N TRP A 403 13.54 -46.12 -9.71
CA TRP A 403 13.07 -47.43 -10.15
C TRP A 403 11.60 -47.63 -9.80
N PHE A 404 10.97 -48.57 -10.50
CA PHE A 404 9.60 -48.97 -10.26
C PHE A 404 9.55 -50.23 -9.40
N LYS A 405 8.59 -50.28 -8.48
CA LYS A 405 8.22 -51.49 -7.75
C LYS A 405 6.70 -51.53 -7.69
N GLU A 406 6.09 -52.49 -8.39
CA GLU A 406 4.63 -52.59 -8.52
C GLU A 406 4.01 -51.27 -9.03
N ASN A 407 3.16 -50.60 -8.24
CA ASN A 407 2.57 -49.32 -8.59
C ASN A 407 3.35 -48.09 -8.07
N ASN A 408 4.51 -48.32 -7.46
CA ASN A 408 5.26 -47.27 -6.77
C ASN A 408 6.48 -46.83 -7.56
N VAL A 409 6.73 -45.52 -7.56
CA VAL A 409 8.00 -44.93 -8.02
C VAL A 409 8.90 -44.72 -6.80
N ASN A 410 10.09 -45.29 -6.86
CA ASN A 410 11.09 -45.13 -5.82
C ASN A 410 12.20 -44.21 -6.32
N ILE A 411 12.56 -43.24 -5.50
CA ILE A 411 13.61 -42.26 -5.81
C ILE A 411 14.61 -42.25 -4.67
N GLU A 412 15.88 -42.41 -5.03
CA GLU A 412 17.03 -42.24 -4.14
C GLU A 412 17.83 -41.02 -4.60
N GLY A 413 18.22 -40.17 -3.66
CA GLY A 413 19.01 -38.98 -3.94
C GLY A 413 19.80 -38.47 -2.75
N VAL A 414 20.49 -37.36 -2.97
CA VAL A 414 21.21 -36.62 -1.93
C VAL A 414 20.82 -35.15 -2.01
N ALA A 415 20.50 -34.56 -0.86
CA ALA A 415 20.26 -33.13 -0.72
C ALA A 415 21.45 -32.49 0.01
N PHE A 416 21.97 -31.39 -0.52
CA PHE A 416 23.06 -30.61 0.03
C PHE A 416 22.53 -29.27 0.53
N VAL A 417 22.84 -28.96 1.79
CA VAL A 417 22.50 -27.68 2.40
C VAL A 417 23.76 -27.03 2.94
N LYS A 418 23.94 -25.75 2.58
CA LYS A 418 25.06 -24.94 3.05
C LYS A 418 24.68 -24.26 4.36
N GLY A 419 25.60 -24.25 5.33
CA GLY A 419 25.46 -23.44 6.54
C GLY A 419 24.47 -23.96 7.59
N TYR A 420 24.05 -25.23 7.52
CA TYR A 420 23.25 -25.89 8.54
C TYR A 420 23.89 -27.23 8.90
N GLU A 421 24.24 -27.40 10.18
CA GLU A 421 24.88 -28.61 10.72
C GLU A 421 23.83 -29.64 11.13
N THR A 422 23.93 -30.85 10.60
CA THR A 422 23.04 -31.97 10.95
C THR A 422 23.85 -33.03 11.68
N LYS A 423 23.59 -33.23 12.97
CA LYS A 423 24.21 -34.24 13.83
C LYS A 423 23.44 -35.55 13.83
N SER A 424 22.15 -35.50 13.49
CA SER A 424 21.28 -36.67 13.42
C SER A 424 20.26 -36.58 12.29
N ASN A 425 19.76 -37.73 11.83
CA ASN A 425 18.68 -37.77 10.83
C ASN A 425 17.39 -37.10 11.32
N ASN A 426 17.23 -36.86 12.62
CA ASN A 426 16.08 -36.15 13.20
C ASN A 426 16.21 -34.63 13.08
N ASP A 427 17.38 -34.11 12.72
CA ASP A 427 17.62 -32.66 12.61
C ASP A 427 17.01 -32.08 11.33
N VAL A 428 16.53 -32.96 10.43
CA VAL A 428 15.95 -32.62 9.14
C VAL A 428 14.69 -33.44 8.92
N LYS A 429 13.71 -32.84 8.27
CA LYS A 429 12.57 -33.53 7.68
C LYS A 429 12.50 -33.20 6.20
N MET A 430 12.28 -34.22 5.37
CA MET A 430 12.11 -34.04 3.94
C MET A 430 10.77 -34.60 3.47
N ASN A 431 10.14 -33.92 2.52
CA ASN A 431 8.97 -34.41 1.78
C ASN A 431 9.21 -34.20 0.28
N LEU A 432 8.73 -35.13 -0.54
CA LEU A 432 8.65 -34.95 -1.99
C LEU A 432 7.24 -34.50 -2.34
N GLN A 433 7.10 -33.34 -2.97
CA GLN A 433 5.83 -32.81 -3.44
C GLN A 433 5.70 -33.01 -4.96
N LEU A 434 4.58 -33.59 -5.39
CA LEU A 434 4.16 -33.63 -6.79
C LEU A 434 3.10 -32.56 -7.02
N THR A 435 3.33 -31.68 -8.00
CA THR A 435 2.33 -30.70 -8.45
C THR A 435 1.80 -31.10 -9.82
N ASN A 436 0.50 -31.34 -9.94
CA ASN A 436 -0.13 -31.62 -11.23
C ASN A 436 -0.11 -30.35 -12.09
N LEU A 437 0.49 -30.40 -13.29
CA LEU A 437 0.67 -29.23 -14.15
C LEU A 437 -0.63 -28.73 -14.81
N LYS A 438 -1.72 -29.51 -14.76
CA LYS A 438 -3.01 -29.14 -15.35
C LYS A 438 -3.91 -28.39 -14.38
N ASP A 439 -4.06 -28.89 -13.15
CA ASP A 439 -4.99 -28.35 -12.15
C ASP A 439 -4.29 -27.80 -10.88
N LEU A 440 -2.95 -27.88 -10.84
CA LEU A 440 -2.10 -27.39 -9.73
C LEU A 440 -2.32 -28.10 -8.39
N GLU A 441 -3.01 -29.24 -8.38
CA GLU A 441 -3.19 -30.06 -7.19
C GLU A 441 -1.84 -30.62 -6.70
N LYS A 442 -1.64 -30.61 -5.38
CA LYS A 442 -0.37 -30.97 -4.74
C LYS A 442 -0.53 -32.24 -3.92
N TYR A 443 0.47 -33.12 -4.01
CA TYR A 443 0.54 -34.39 -3.29
C TYR A 443 1.91 -34.50 -2.61
N GLU A 444 1.95 -34.81 -1.32
CA GLU A 444 3.21 -34.87 -0.56
C GLU A 444 3.49 -36.28 -0.06
N PHE A 445 4.73 -36.71 -0.22
CA PHE A 445 5.22 -38.04 0.13
C PHE A 445 6.37 -37.90 1.13
N PRO A 446 6.31 -38.56 2.30
CA PRO A 446 7.35 -38.48 3.30
C PRO A 446 8.65 -39.11 2.77
N VAL A 447 9.76 -38.43 2.99
CA VAL A 447 11.08 -38.90 2.59
C VAL A 447 11.79 -39.51 3.80
N ILE A 448 12.40 -40.68 3.59
CA ILE A 448 13.22 -41.36 4.60
C ILE A 448 14.66 -40.86 4.44
N ILE A 449 15.23 -40.33 5.52
CA ILE A 449 16.63 -39.91 5.59
C ILE A 449 17.44 -41.09 6.10
N ASN A 450 18.32 -41.63 5.27
CA ASN A 450 19.13 -42.80 5.63
C ASN A 450 20.38 -42.38 6.38
N GLU A 451 21.02 -41.31 5.93
CA GLU A 451 22.31 -40.84 6.42
C GLU A 451 22.36 -39.32 6.27
N THR A 452 22.97 -38.66 7.26
CA THR A 452 23.30 -37.25 7.21
C THR A 452 24.70 -37.07 7.77
N ASP A 453 25.56 -36.34 7.07
CA ASP A 453 26.93 -36.11 7.51
C ASP A 453 27.45 -34.76 7.01
N GLU A 454 28.43 -34.23 7.73
CA GLU A 454 29.12 -33.00 7.39
C GLU A 454 30.16 -33.30 6.29
N ILE A 455 30.04 -32.63 5.15
CA ILE A 455 31.10 -32.60 4.15
C ILE A 455 32.13 -31.57 4.60
N THR A 456 32.96 -31.97 5.55
CA THR A 456 34.18 -31.26 5.90
C THR A 456 35.37 -31.83 5.13
N GLU A 457 36.15 -30.90 4.56
CA GLU A 457 37.54 -31.13 4.12
C GLU A 457 37.75 -31.89 2.79
N ASN A 458 37.39 -31.24 1.67
CA ASN A 458 38.24 -31.35 0.49
C ASN A 458 38.54 -29.95 -0.08
N PRO A 459 39.76 -29.42 0.08
CA PRO A 459 40.15 -28.10 -0.43
C PRO A 459 39.92 -27.92 -1.93
N ASN A 460 39.89 -29.01 -2.72
CA ASN A 460 39.61 -28.96 -4.16
C ASN A 460 38.12 -28.71 -4.48
N TYR A 461 37.20 -29.06 -3.56
CA TYR A 461 35.75 -28.94 -3.75
C TYR A 461 35.10 -27.89 -2.83
N ASN A 462 35.80 -27.43 -1.79
CA ASN A 462 35.34 -26.40 -0.86
C ASN A 462 36.45 -25.37 -0.56
N PRO A 463 36.91 -24.60 -1.58
CA PRO A 463 38.00 -23.64 -1.43
C PRO A 463 37.66 -22.44 -0.54
N GLN A 464 36.38 -22.26 -0.19
CA GLN A 464 35.87 -21.15 0.61
C GLN A 464 35.69 -21.49 2.11
N GLY A 465 35.93 -22.75 2.51
CA GLY A 465 35.81 -23.17 3.92
C GLY A 465 34.39 -23.15 4.48
N ASN A 466 33.37 -23.33 3.64
CA ASN A 466 31.98 -23.32 4.09
C ASN A 466 31.55 -24.71 4.59
N VAL A 467 30.77 -24.80 5.66
CA VAL A 467 30.20 -26.09 6.10
C VAL A 467 29.08 -26.51 5.14
N TYR A 468 29.18 -27.71 4.58
CA TYR A 468 28.15 -28.35 3.77
C TYR A 468 27.66 -29.58 4.51
N ASN A 469 26.35 -29.78 4.57
CA ASN A 469 25.78 -31.04 5.03
C ASN A 469 25.05 -31.71 3.88
N PHE A 470 25.15 -33.03 3.81
CA PHE A 470 24.35 -33.81 2.90
C PHE A 470 23.37 -34.69 3.67
N SER A 471 22.20 -34.92 3.09
CA SER A 471 21.23 -35.86 3.58
C SER A 471 20.89 -36.84 2.45
N GLN A 472 21.32 -38.09 2.58
CA GLN A 472 20.95 -39.15 1.65
C GLN A 472 19.52 -39.59 1.95
N TYR A 473 18.71 -39.69 0.91
CA TYR A 473 17.29 -39.87 1.07
C TYR A 473 16.68 -40.87 0.10
N ASN A 474 15.61 -41.52 0.56
CA ASN A 474 14.75 -42.39 -0.23
C ASN A 474 13.29 -41.97 -0.09
N VAL A 475 12.54 -42.02 -1.18
CA VAL A 475 11.09 -41.81 -1.16
C VAL A 475 10.39 -42.85 -2.02
N GLU A 476 9.31 -43.39 -1.49
CA GLU A 476 8.39 -44.29 -2.18
C GLU A 476 7.08 -43.53 -2.47
N ILE A 477 6.74 -43.41 -3.74
CA ILE A 477 5.58 -42.67 -4.22
C ILE A 477 4.54 -43.68 -4.70
N ASP A 478 3.46 -43.83 -3.94
CA ASP A 478 2.28 -44.58 -4.39
C ASP A 478 1.47 -43.75 -5.38
N LEU A 479 1.43 -44.20 -6.63
CA LEU A 479 0.76 -43.51 -7.72
C LEU A 479 -0.73 -43.84 -7.81
N SER A 480 -1.25 -44.76 -6.99
CA SER A 480 -2.64 -45.25 -7.05
C SER A 480 -3.66 -44.10 -6.95
N ASN A 481 -3.42 -43.18 -6.02
CA ASN A 481 -4.34 -42.09 -5.69
C ASN A 481 -4.13 -40.82 -6.54
N LEU A 482 -3.13 -40.80 -7.42
CA LEU A 482 -2.87 -39.67 -8.30
C LEU A 482 -3.81 -39.68 -9.51
N LYS A 483 -4.30 -38.51 -9.93
CA LYS A 483 -5.02 -38.36 -11.20
C LYS A 483 -4.09 -38.61 -12.39
N ASN A 484 -4.65 -38.89 -13.57
CA ASN A 484 -3.85 -38.90 -14.80
C ASN A 484 -3.39 -37.48 -15.13
N GLY A 485 -2.12 -37.31 -15.49
CA GLY A 485 -1.54 -36.00 -15.74
C GLY A 485 -0.01 -36.01 -15.70
N LYS A 486 0.55 -34.82 -15.92
CA LYS A 486 1.99 -34.54 -15.78
C LYS A 486 2.25 -33.86 -14.45
N TYR A 487 3.26 -34.33 -13.74
CA TYR A 487 3.61 -33.88 -12.41
C TYR A 487 5.01 -33.29 -12.38
N GLU A 488 5.14 -32.11 -11.77
CA GLU A 488 6.42 -31.51 -11.42
C GLU A 488 6.83 -31.94 -10.01
N CYS A 489 8.06 -32.42 -9.85
CA CYS A 489 8.58 -32.89 -8.57
C CYS A 489 9.35 -31.79 -7.86
N LYS A 490 9.03 -31.55 -6.58
CA LYS A 490 9.73 -30.63 -5.68
C LYS A 490 10.18 -31.37 -4.44
N LEU A 491 11.39 -31.08 -3.97
CA LEU A 491 11.86 -31.51 -2.65
C LEU A 491 11.61 -30.37 -1.68
N ILE A 492 10.89 -30.67 -0.60
CA ILE A 492 10.72 -29.82 0.56
C ILE A 492 11.73 -30.30 1.60
N TYR A 493 12.64 -29.42 2.00
CA TYR A 493 13.65 -29.65 3.02
C TYR A 493 13.37 -28.75 4.22
N GLN A 494 13.07 -29.33 5.37
CA GLN A 494 12.74 -28.65 6.62
C GLN A 494 13.82 -28.93 7.66
N MET A 495 14.37 -27.88 8.26
CA MET A 495 15.27 -27.98 9.40
C MET A 495 14.45 -28.14 10.68
N ASN A 496 14.67 -29.20 11.45
CA ASN A 496 13.94 -29.42 12.70
C ASN A 496 14.60 -28.73 13.89
N GLU A 497 15.78 -28.12 13.69
CA GLU A 497 16.46 -27.28 14.66
C GLU A 497 16.63 -25.87 14.08
N SER A 498 16.88 -24.90 14.96
CA SER A 498 17.12 -23.50 14.56
C SER A 498 18.21 -23.42 13.49
N PRO A 499 17.97 -22.73 12.35
CA PRO A 499 16.95 -21.70 12.13
C PRO A 499 15.61 -22.18 11.54
N PHE A 500 15.25 -23.47 11.66
CA PHE A 500 13.94 -24.01 11.25
C PHE A 500 13.50 -23.73 9.79
N TYR A 501 14.42 -23.40 8.90
CA TYR A 501 14.04 -23.02 7.54
C TYR A 501 13.41 -24.17 6.76
N GLU A 502 12.49 -23.78 5.88
CA GLU A 502 11.90 -24.64 4.88
C GLU A 502 12.33 -24.17 3.48
N PHE A 503 12.95 -25.06 2.72
CA PHE A 503 13.32 -24.83 1.34
C PHE A 503 12.52 -25.72 0.41
N ILE A 504 12.09 -25.15 -0.71
CA ILE A 504 11.33 -25.88 -1.74
C ILE A 504 12.08 -25.72 -3.06
N ASN A 505 12.62 -26.82 -3.57
CA ASN A 505 13.40 -26.83 -4.81
C ASN A 505 12.85 -27.83 -5.81
N LEU A 506 12.93 -27.51 -7.10
CA LEU A 506 12.66 -28.48 -8.15
C LEU A 506 13.67 -29.62 -8.06
N VAL A 507 13.18 -30.85 -8.16
CA VAL A 507 14.01 -32.05 -8.11
C VAL A 507 14.83 -32.14 -9.38
N TRP A 508 16.14 -32.35 -9.25
CA TRP A 508 17.11 -32.30 -10.33
C TRP A 508 17.45 -33.74 -10.69
N ALA A 509 17.07 -34.11 -11.90
CA ALA A 509 17.42 -35.39 -12.49
C ALA A 509 17.94 -35.13 -13.92
N THR A 510 19.25 -34.98 -14.10
CA THR A 510 19.84 -35.04 -15.46
C THR A 510 19.95 -36.51 -15.88
N ARG A 511 19.74 -36.79 -17.17
CA ARG A 511 19.82 -38.13 -17.77
C ARG A 511 20.97 -38.98 -17.19
N ASN A 512 20.61 -40.13 -16.64
CA ASN A 512 21.51 -41.06 -15.95
C ASN A 512 21.13 -42.50 -16.36
N ASP A 513 22.12 -43.36 -16.57
CA ASP A 513 21.91 -44.77 -16.96
C ASP A 513 21.12 -45.58 -15.92
N ARG A 514 21.04 -45.06 -14.68
CA ARG A 514 20.28 -45.66 -13.57
C ARG A 514 18.80 -45.25 -13.55
N TYR A 515 18.31 -44.48 -14.52
CA TYR A 515 16.91 -44.09 -14.62
C TYR A 515 16.13 -44.98 -15.59
N PRO A 516 14.82 -45.20 -15.36
CA PRO A 516 13.99 -45.94 -16.30
C PRO A 516 13.92 -45.20 -17.64
N THR A 517 14.27 -45.90 -18.72
CA THR A 517 14.21 -45.35 -20.09
C THR A 517 12.96 -45.76 -20.86
N LYS A 518 12.19 -46.73 -20.33
CA LYS A 518 10.94 -47.22 -20.90
C LYS A 518 9.77 -46.91 -19.97
N PRO A 519 8.57 -46.66 -20.52
CA PRO A 519 7.36 -46.54 -19.72
C PRO A 519 7.13 -47.80 -18.88
N HIS A 520 6.71 -47.60 -17.63
CA HIS A 520 6.28 -48.69 -16.75
C HIS A 520 4.79 -48.91 -16.90
N ILE A 521 4.37 -50.15 -17.13
CA ILE A 521 2.97 -50.51 -17.36
C ILE A 521 2.51 -51.42 -16.23
N PHE A 522 1.50 -50.98 -15.48
CA PHE A 522 0.93 -51.73 -14.37
C PHE A 522 -0.56 -51.36 -14.19
N ASN A 523 -1.44 -52.35 -13.96
CA ASN A 523 -2.89 -52.14 -13.73
C ASN A 523 -3.58 -51.12 -14.66
N ASN A 524 -3.44 -51.29 -15.98
CA ASN A 524 -3.99 -50.38 -16.99
C ASN A 524 -3.52 -48.91 -16.89
N GLN A 525 -2.34 -48.68 -16.30
CA GLN A 525 -1.71 -47.37 -16.21
C GLN A 525 -0.32 -47.44 -16.84
N VAL A 526 0.06 -46.35 -17.49
CA VAL A 526 1.39 -46.12 -18.04
C VAL A 526 2.02 -44.98 -17.26
N ILE A 527 3.21 -45.23 -16.69
CA ILE A 527 3.97 -44.26 -15.93
C ILE A 527 5.29 -43.99 -16.63
N GLU A 528 5.58 -42.72 -16.88
CA GLU A 528 6.78 -42.28 -17.58
C GLU A 528 7.58 -41.32 -16.70
N ILE A 529 8.89 -41.57 -16.60
CA ILE A 529 9.84 -40.65 -15.99
C ILE A 529 10.41 -39.76 -17.09
N ASN A 530 10.20 -38.45 -16.97
CA ASN A 530 10.73 -37.47 -17.91
C ASN A 530 11.83 -36.65 -17.23
N THR A 531 13.02 -36.73 -17.83
CA THR A 531 14.23 -35.99 -17.44
C THR A 531 14.84 -35.23 -18.64
N GLU A 532 14.03 -34.92 -19.67
CA GLU A 532 14.46 -34.09 -20.81
C GLU A 532 14.73 -32.66 -20.36
N THR A 533 13.90 -32.17 -19.44
CA THR A 533 14.23 -30.98 -18.67
C THR A 533 15.23 -31.37 -17.58
N LYS A 534 16.09 -30.44 -17.16
CA LYS A 534 16.98 -30.65 -16.00
C LYS A 534 16.20 -31.11 -14.74
N TYR A 535 14.89 -30.93 -14.68
CA TYR A 535 14.05 -31.27 -13.54
C TYR A 535 13.22 -32.53 -13.77
N LEU A 536 13.02 -33.29 -12.69
CA LEU A 536 12.27 -34.53 -12.70
C LEU A 536 10.78 -34.25 -12.90
N GLN A 537 10.19 -34.88 -13.92
CA GLN A 537 8.75 -34.94 -14.13
C GLN A 537 8.28 -36.39 -14.17
N ILE A 538 7.09 -36.63 -13.63
CA ILE A 538 6.41 -37.92 -13.67
C ILE A 538 5.13 -37.75 -14.46
N GLU A 539 4.90 -38.59 -15.46
CA GLU A 539 3.66 -38.59 -16.24
C GLU A 539 2.88 -39.88 -16.01
N LYS A 540 1.61 -39.75 -15.66
CA LYS A 540 0.68 -40.86 -15.43
C LYS A 540 -0.43 -40.82 -16.49
N LYS A 541 -0.58 -41.89 -17.26
CA LYS A 541 -1.58 -42.07 -18.32
C LYS A 541 -2.39 -43.35 -18.08
N ALA A 542 -3.62 -43.41 -18.59
CA ALA A 542 -4.31 -44.70 -18.75
C ALA A 542 -3.72 -45.44 -19.96
N THR A 543 -3.63 -46.77 -19.92
CA THR A 543 -3.45 -47.55 -21.15
C THR A 543 -4.72 -47.41 -22.00
N ASN A 544 -4.56 -46.97 -23.25
CA ASN A 544 -5.62 -46.98 -24.24
C ASN A 544 -6.06 -48.40 -24.59
#